data_AF-M4DIY5-F1
#
_entry.id   AF-M4DIY5-F1
#
_cell.length_a   1.000
_cell.length_b   1.000
_cell.length_c   1.000
_cell.angle_alpha   90.00
_cell.angle_beta   90.00
_cell.angle_gamma   90.00
#
_symmetry.space_group_name_H-M   'P 1'
#
loop_
_entity.id
_entity.type
_entity.pdbx_description
1 polymer ?
#
loop_
_entity_poly.entity_id
_entity_poly.type
_entity_poly.pdbx_seq_one_letter_code
_entity_poly.pdbx_strand_id
1 'polypeptide(L)'
;MAQMDLEGLRELQDCANYLLDHCPEARESLCQEGKEKWIEQVSEASVTMLDVCNVSKDVMALVRHSLKELQLTLRCNESNMHVKIAAYNRHRNKLKKETLKCLNTLKSIKGGGRGTLVMQRIEQNLLFVAEVLKEVRRAIVTMVESLFSLVCIPWLERKQSKRSMSSVFTKRFCCLDDVWDEVAVQSASTRLEAAQIAVEELEIELGCIFRRLIQTRVSLLNIITAKMSPV
;
A
#
# COMPACT_ATOMS: atom_id res chain seq x y z
N MET A 1 -15.55 -0.81 -6.39
CA MET A 1 -14.37 -1.06 -5.53
C MET A 1 -14.94 -1.41 -4.17
N ALA A 2 -14.59 -2.57 -3.61
CA ALA A 2 -14.97 -2.87 -2.23
C ALA A 2 -14.36 -1.78 -1.34
N GLN A 3 -15.19 -1.10 -0.55
CA GLN A 3 -14.72 -0.10 0.41
C GLN A 3 -13.84 -0.83 1.41
N MET A 4 -12.57 -0.42 1.53
CA MET A 4 -11.66 -0.99 2.51
C MET A 4 -12.12 -0.53 3.89
N ASP A 5 -12.60 -1.46 4.70
CA ASP A 5 -12.98 -1.18 6.08
C ASP A 5 -11.73 -1.12 6.97
N LEU A 6 -11.13 0.07 7.04
CA LEU A 6 -9.95 0.34 7.85
C LEU A 6 -10.26 0.37 9.35
N GLU A 7 -11.51 0.70 9.72
CA GLU A 7 -11.92 0.74 11.12
C GLU A 7 -12.10 -0.68 11.66
N GLY A 8 -12.80 -1.55 10.93
CA GLY A 8 -12.89 -2.97 11.29
C GLY A 8 -11.52 -3.65 11.35
N LEU A 9 -10.59 -3.32 10.44
CA LEU A 9 -9.23 -3.83 10.49
C LEU A 9 -8.49 -3.35 11.76
N ARG A 10 -8.66 -2.08 12.13
CA ARG A 10 -8.10 -1.49 13.34
C ARG A 10 -8.61 -2.22 14.58
N GLU A 11 -9.92 -2.42 14.71
CA GLU A 11 -10.53 -3.16 15.81
C GLU A 11 -9.96 -4.58 15.91
N LEU A 12 -9.84 -5.28 14.78
CA LEU A 12 -9.24 -6.62 14.74
C LEU A 12 -7.78 -6.64 15.20
N GLN A 13 -6.97 -5.68 14.79
CA GLN A 13 -5.59 -5.54 15.25
C GLN A 13 -5.51 -5.24 16.75
N ASP A 14 -6.36 -4.35 17.25
CA ASP A 14 -6.40 -3.98 18.65
C ASP A 14 -6.87 -5.18 19.51
N CYS A 15 -7.86 -5.96 19.03
CA CYS A 15 -8.26 -7.23 19.64
C CYS A 15 -7.13 -8.26 19.67
N ALA A 16 -6.40 -8.43 18.57
CA ALA A 16 -5.27 -9.36 18.49
C ALA A 16 -4.15 -8.98 19.48
N ASN A 17 -3.84 -7.68 19.58
CA ASN A 17 -2.87 -7.17 20.54
C ASN A 17 -3.34 -7.33 21.99
N TYR A 18 -4.61 -6.99 22.27
CA TYR A 18 -5.20 -7.17 23.59
C TYR A 18 -5.11 -8.62 24.05
N LEU A 19 -5.43 -9.56 23.16
CA LEU A 19 -5.36 -11.00 23.43
C LEU A 19 -3.93 -11.47 23.76
N LEU A 20 -2.91 -10.96 23.05
CA LEU A 20 -1.52 -11.30 23.32
C LEU A 20 -1.00 -10.69 24.64
N ASP A 21 -1.46 -9.48 24.98
CA ASP A 21 -0.98 -8.74 26.14
C ASP A 21 -1.68 -9.16 27.45
N HIS A 22 -2.99 -9.39 27.43
CA HIS A 22 -3.85 -9.40 28.62
C HIS A 22 -4.53 -10.74 28.94
N CYS A 23 -4.43 -11.76 28.08
CA CYS A 23 -4.97 -13.08 28.39
C CYS A 23 -3.89 -14.00 28.99
N PRO A 24 -3.83 -14.17 30.33
CA PRO A 24 -2.86 -15.07 30.97
C PRO A 24 -3.09 -16.53 30.56
N GLU A 25 -4.33 -16.98 30.36
CA GLU A 25 -4.59 -18.35 29.88
C GLU A 25 -4.05 -18.56 28.46
N ALA A 26 -4.09 -17.52 27.61
CA ALA A 26 -3.45 -17.57 26.30
C ALA A 26 -1.93 -17.68 26.46
N ARG A 27 -1.30 -16.87 27.32
CA ARG A 27 0.17 -16.90 27.52
C ARG A 27 0.67 -18.21 28.14
N GLU A 28 0.01 -18.71 29.18
CA GLU A 28 0.38 -19.97 29.84
C GLU A 28 0.17 -21.18 28.92
N SER A 29 -0.95 -21.21 28.19
CA SER A 29 -1.21 -22.28 27.25
C SER A 29 -0.26 -22.27 26.05
N LEU A 30 0.33 -21.12 25.72
CA LEU A 30 1.38 -20.95 24.70
C LEU A 30 2.77 -21.41 25.16
N CYS A 31 3.05 -21.36 26.46
CA CYS A 31 4.32 -21.83 27.03
C CYS A 31 4.42 -23.37 27.13
N GLN A 32 3.32 -24.11 26.93
CA GLN A 32 3.30 -25.58 26.96
C GLN A 32 4.12 -26.21 25.81
N GLU A 33 4.69 -27.40 26.04
CA GLU A 33 5.45 -28.17 25.04
C GLU A 33 4.62 -28.43 23.75
N GLY A 34 5.25 -28.24 22.58
CA GLY A 34 4.67 -28.50 21.25
C GLY A 34 4.10 -27.30 20.48
N LYS A 35 3.94 -26.12 21.11
CA LYS A 35 3.36 -24.91 20.48
C LYS A 35 4.38 -23.88 19.98
N GLU A 36 5.66 -24.13 20.19
CA GLU A 36 6.78 -23.24 19.83
C GLU A 36 6.79 -22.90 18.34
N LYS A 37 6.57 -23.92 17.50
CA LYS A 37 6.56 -23.78 16.04
C LYS A 37 5.50 -22.78 15.56
N TRP A 38 4.37 -22.69 16.24
CA TRP A 38 3.30 -21.75 15.89
C TRP A 38 3.61 -20.33 16.30
N ILE A 39 4.15 -20.16 17.50
CA ILE A 39 4.57 -18.84 17.99
C ILE A 39 5.70 -18.32 17.11
N GLU A 40 6.66 -19.16 16.72
CA GLU A 40 7.73 -18.82 15.80
C GLU A 40 7.19 -18.42 14.42
N GLN A 41 6.25 -19.18 13.85
CA GLN A 41 5.64 -18.86 12.56
C GLN A 41 4.86 -17.53 12.58
N VAL A 42 4.06 -17.28 13.62
CA VAL A 42 3.31 -16.02 13.75
C VAL A 42 4.28 -14.86 14.00
N SER A 43 5.34 -15.08 14.77
CA SER A 43 6.41 -14.10 14.97
C SER A 43 7.16 -13.78 13.68
N GLU A 44 7.51 -14.78 12.87
CA GLU A 44 8.13 -14.60 11.55
C GLU A 44 7.20 -13.87 10.58
N ALA A 45 5.90 -14.21 10.58
CA ALA A 45 4.89 -13.50 9.82
C ALA A 45 4.79 -12.02 10.24
N SER A 46 4.91 -11.71 11.54
CA SER A 46 4.91 -10.33 12.03
C SER A 46 6.10 -9.52 11.50
N VAL A 47 7.30 -10.12 11.40
CA VAL A 47 8.49 -9.47 10.77
C VAL A 47 8.21 -9.18 9.32
N THR A 48 7.75 -10.19 8.60
CA THR A 48 7.43 -10.09 7.17
C THR A 48 6.43 -8.97 6.93
N MET A 49 5.47 -8.77 7.83
CA MET A 49 4.50 -7.68 7.76
C MET A 49 5.11 -6.30 8.00
N LEU A 50 6.12 -6.17 8.87
CA LEU A 50 6.86 -4.92 9.02
C LEU A 50 7.64 -4.58 7.75
N ASP A 51 8.23 -5.56 7.08
CA ASP A 51 8.91 -5.36 5.79
C ASP A 51 7.92 -4.90 4.70
N VAL A 52 6.74 -5.52 4.65
CA VAL A 52 5.62 -5.12 3.76
C VAL A 52 5.21 -3.67 4.03
N CYS A 53 5.09 -3.26 5.30
CA CYS A 53 4.81 -1.88 5.66
C CYS A 53 5.92 -0.92 5.22
N ASN A 54 7.19 -1.28 5.41
CA ASN A 54 8.32 -0.44 5.03
C ASN A 54 8.35 -0.20 3.51
N VAL A 55 8.22 -1.25 2.70
CA VAL A 55 8.12 -1.11 1.24
C VAL A 55 6.92 -0.25 0.86
N SER A 56 5.78 -0.40 1.54
CA SER A 56 4.58 0.41 1.26
C SER A 56 4.76 1.88 1.61
N LYS A 57 5.46 2.20 2.70
CA LYS A 57 5.82 3.59 3.08
C LYS A 57 6.71 4.22 2.02
N ASP A 58 7.71 3.50 1.52
CA ASP A 58 8.58 3.98 0.44
C ASP A 58 7.79 4.28 -0.83
N VAL A 59 6.80 3.43 -1.16
CA VAL A 59 5.89 3.67 -2.30
C VAL A 59 5.05 4.92 -2.09
N MET A 60 4.46 5.11 -0.91
CA MET A 60 3.65 6.29 -0.63
C MET A 60 4.48 7.56 -0.71
N ALA A 61 5.69 7.57 -0.14
CA ALA A 61 6.62 8.69 -0.23
C ALA A 61 7.02 9.01 -1.68
N LEU A 62 7.31 7.97 -2.49
CA LEU A 62 7.59 8.11 -3.92
C LEU A 62 6.42 8.77 -4.68
N VAL A 63 5.20 8.27 -4.45
CA VAL A 63 3.99 8.79 -5.10
C VAL A 63 3.73 10.23 -4.67
N ARG A 64 3.76 10.52 -3.37
CA ARG A 64 3.56 11.87 -2.82
C ARG A 64 4.56 12.88 -3.40
N HIS A 65 5.85 12.55 -3.39
CA HIS A 65 6.89 13.39 -3.97
C HIS A 65 6.64 13.64 -5.47
N SER A 66 6.34 12.58 -6.21
CA SER A 66 6.14 12.68 -7.66
C SER A 66 4.87 13.45 -8.01
N LEU A 67 3.78 13.32 -7.24
CA LEU A 67 2.57 14.14 -7.42
C LEU A 67 2.86 15.62 -7.21
N LYS A 68 3.71 15.95 -6.23
CA LYS A 68 4.18 17.34 -6.00
C LYS A 68 5.01 17.84 -7.18
N GLU A 69 5.94 17.05 -7.70
CA GLU A 69 6.72 17.41 -8.89
C GLU A 69 5.85 17.59 -10.15
N LEU A 70 4.84 16.73 -10.35
CA LEU A 70 3.87 16.88 -11.43
C LEU A 70 3.10 18.20 -11.33
N GLN A 71 2.66 18.56 -10.12
CA GLN A 71 1.96 19.80 -9.87
C GLN A 71 2.86 21.02 -10.12
N LEU A 72 4.12 20.99 -9.68
CA LEU A 72 5.10 22.04 -9.96
C LEU A 72 5.35 22.19 -11.46
N THR A 73 5.44 21.07 -12.19
CA THR A 73 5.58 21.07 -13.65
C THR A 73 4.37 21.75 -14.32
N LEU A 74 3.16 21.53 -13.81
CA LEU A 74 1.95 22.20 -14.31
C LEU A 74 1.83 23.67 -13.88
N ARG A 75 2.48 24.10 -12.80
CA ARG A 75 2.48 25.49 -12.32
C ARG A 75 3.63 26.34 -12.87
N CYS A 76 4.62 25.72 -13.53
CA CYS A 76 5.75 26.44 -14.11
C CYS A 76 5.30 27.39 -15.24
N ASN A 77 5.88 28.60 -15.28
CA ASN A 77 5.66 29.63 -16.30
C ASN A 77 6.38 29.29 -17.62
N GLU A 78 6.26 28.04 -18.08
CA GLU A 78 6.74 27.64 -19.39
C GLU A 78 5.78 28.20 -20.44
N SER A 79 6.28 29.09 -21.30
CA SER A 79 5.48 29.70 -22.38
C SER A 79 5.04 28.67 -23.42
N ASN A 80 5.80 27.58 -23.57
CA ASN A 80 5.48 26.50 -24.49
C ASN A 80 4.71 25.36 -23.79
N MET A 81 3.39 25.38 -23.96
CA MET A 81 2.48 24.38 -23.41
C MET A 81 2.82 22.94 -23.86
N HIS A 82 3.31 22.74 -25.08
CA HIS A 82 3.69 21.40 -25.57
C HIS A 82 4.88 20.82 -24.81
N VAL A 83 5.89 21.64 -24.54
CA VAL A 83 7.09 21.22 -23.77
C VAL A 83 6.69 20.84 -22.35
N LYS A 84 5.86 21.68 -21.72
CA LYS A 84 5.31 21.47 -20.37
C LYS A 84 4.55 20.14 -20.25
N ILE A 85 3.70 19.84 -21.24
CA ILE A 85 2.90 18.60 -21.27
C ILE A 85 3.75 17.37 -21.57
N ALA A 86 4.75 17.49 -22.44
CA ALA A 86 5.69 16.42 -22.71
C ALA A 86 6.50 16.06 -21.45
N ALA A 87 6.95 17.07 -20.69
CA ALA A 87 7.63 16.90 -19.42
C ALA A 87 6.74 16.21 -18.38
N TYR A 88 5.51 16.69 -18.20
CA TYR A 88 4.50 16.08 -17.32
C TYR A 88 4.28 14.60 -17.63
N ASN A 89 4.05 14.26 -18.91
CA ASN A 89 3.80 12.88 -19.34
C ASN A 89 5.01 11.97 -19.14
N ARG A 90 6.23 12.48 -19.38
CA ARG A 90 7.47 11.75 -19.12
C ARG A 90 7.57 11.38 -17.63
N HIS A 91 7.33 12.35 -16.75
CA HIS A 91 7.41 12.16 -15.30
C HIS A 91 6.35 11.15 -14.81
N ARG A 92 5.11 11.32 -15.25
CA ARG A 92 4.01 10.40 -14.92
C ARG A 92 4.31 8.95 -15.37
N ASN A 93 4.88 8.78 -16.57
CA ASN A 93 5.25 7.46 -17.07
C ASN A 93 6.41 6.83 -16.28
N LYS A 94 7.35 7.65 -15.79
CA LYS A 94 8.41 7.19 -14.88
C LYS A 94 7.80 6.72 -13.56
N LEU A 95 6.95 7.55 -12.94
CA LEU A 95 6.24 7.21 -11.70
C LEU A 95 5.47 5.88 -11.83
N LYS A 96 4.68 5.71 -12.90
CA LYS A 96 3.96 4.45 -13.16
C LYS A 96 4.88 3.23 -13.16
N LYS A 97 6.05 3.32 -13.82
CA LYS A 97 7.01 2.20 -13.88
C LYS A 97 7.60 1.88 -12.51
N GLU A 98 7.96 2.91 -11.75
CA GLU A 98 8.55 2.75 -10.42
C GLU A 98 7.53 2.20 -9.42
N THR A 99 6.31 2.74 -9.38
CA THR A 99 5.23 2.22 -8.53
C THR A 99 4.88 0.77 -8.85
N LEU A 100 4.83 0.39 -10.14
CA LEU A 100 4.60 -1.00 -10.55
C LEU A 100 5.71 -1.93 -10.07
N LYS A 101 6.97 -1.50 -10.20
CA LYS A 101 8.11 -2.29 -9.72
C LYS A 101 8.00 -2.57 -8.23
N CYS A 102 7.68 -1.56 -7.43
CA CYS A 102 7.52 -1.72 -5.99
C CYS A 102 6.31 -2.58 -5.62
N LEU A 103 5.17 -2.44 -6.31
CA LEU A 103 4.00 -3.30 -6.12
C LEU A 103 4.33 -4.78 -6.37
N ASN A 104 5.15 -5.07 -7.38
CA ASN A 104 5.61 -6.43 -7.64
C ASN A 104 6.55 -6.94 -6.54
N THR A 105 7.46 -6.11 -6.02
CA THR A 105 8.28 -6.45 -4.85
C THR A 105 7.41 -6.78 -3.65
N LEU A 106 6.44 -5.92 -3.32
CA LEU A 106 5.50 -6.10 -2.22
C LEU A 106 4.75 -7.43 -2.30
N LYS A 107 4.24 -7.77 -3.50
CA LYS A 107 3.56 -9.05 -3.78
C LYS A 107 4.49 -10.25 -3.67
N SER A 108 5.78 -10.08 -4.00
CA SER A 108 6.80 -11.13 -3.95
C SER A 108 7.31 -11.42 -2.54
N ILE A 109 7.12 -10.53 -1.56
CA ILE A 109 7.46 -10.81 -0.17
C ILE A 109 6.55 -11.97 0.28
N LYS A 110 7.09 -13.19 0.40
CA LYS A 110 6.30 -14.37 0.78
C LYS A 110 5.81 -14.22 2.21
N GLY A 111 4.50 -14.27 2.43
CA GLY A 111 3.95 -14.53 3.76
C GLY A 111 4.17 -16.01 4.09
N GLY A 112 4.75 -16.30 5.26
CA GLY A 112 5.05 -17.66 5.68
C GLY A 112 3.85 -18.60 5.55
N GLY A 113 4.10 -19.79 4.98
CA GLY A 113 3.33 -21.02 5.20
C GLY A 113 1.93 -21.13 4.60
N ARG A 114 1.82 -21.74 3.40
CA ARG A 114 0.59 -22.36 2.88
C ARG A 114 0.35 -23.72 3.54
N GLY A 115 0.21 -23.75 4.86
CA GLY A 115 -0.13 -24.96 5.61
C GLY A 115 -1.61 -24.97 5.95
N THR A 116 -2.39 -25.87 5.35
CA THR A 116 -3.71 -26.22 5.85
C THR A 116 -3.50 -26.93 7.18
N LEU A 117 -3.83 -26.26 8.28
CA LEU A 117 -3.52 -26.73 9.62
C LEU A 117 -4.84 -26.86 10.39
N VAL A 118 -5.28 -28.10 10.54
CA VAL A 118 -6.46 -28.51 11.32
C VAL A 118 -6.05 -28.53 12.78
N MET A 119 -6.68 -27.73 13.65
CA MET A 119 -6.16 -27.56 15.01
C MET A 119 -7.21 -27.27 16.12
N GLN A 120 -6.88 -27.76 17.33
CA GLN A 120 -7.56 -27.75 18.63
C GLN A 120 -7.65 -26.35 19.28
N ARG A 121 -8.52 -26.24 20.29
CA ARG A 121 -9.01 -24.98 20.91
C ARG A 121 -7.93 -23.97 21.37
N ILE A 122 -6.72 -24.40 21.73
CA ILE A 122 -5.64 -23.49 22.18
C ILE A 122 -4.96 -22.77 21.01
N GLU A 123 -5.17 -23.25 19.78
CA GLU A 123 -4.59 -22.69 18.58
C GLU A 123 -5.46 -21.60 17.97
N GLN A 124 -6.69 -21.43 18.46
CA GLN A 124 -7.64 -20.41 17.99
C GLN A 124 -7.10 -19.00 18.19
N ASN A 125 -6.35 -18.75 19.26
CA ASN A 125 -5.81 -17.43 19.58
C ASN A 125 -4.67 -17.02 18.66
N LEU A 126 -3.68 -17.90 18.44
CA LEU A 126 -2.61 -17.63 17.47
C LEU A 126 -3.11 -17.67 16.03
N LEU A 127 -4.07 -18.55 15.73
CA LEU A 127 -4.74 -18.58 14.44
C LEU A 127 -5.46 -17.25 14.19
N PHE A 128 -6.16 -16.71 15.19
CA PHE A 128 -6.78 -15.39 15.09
C PHE A 128 -5.76 -14.32 14.79
N VAL A 129 -4.64 -14.26 15.53
CA VAL A 129 -3.55 -13.31 15.24
C VAL A 129 -2.99 -13.50 13.82
N ALA A 130 -2.80 -14.74 13.39
CA ALA A 130 -2.31 -15.05 12.04
C ALA A 130 -3.30 -14.61 10.94
N GLU A 131 -4.60 -14.80 11.14
CA GLU A 131 -5.63 -14.31 10.22
C GLU A 131 -5.68 -12.77 10.20
N VAL A 132 -5.54 -12.12 11.35
CA VAL A 132 -5.42 -10.65 11.41
C VAL A 132 -4.19 -10.18 10.62
N LEU A 133 -3.03 -10.83 10.76
CA LEU A 133 -1.83 -10.48 9.97
C LEU A 133 -2.07 -10.66 8.45
N LYS A 134 -2.83 -11.68 8.03
CA LYS A 134 -3.22 -11.87 6.62
C LYS A 134 -4.14 -10.77 6.12
N GLU A 135 -5.12 -10.35 6.92
CA GLU A 135 -6.01 -9.25 6.55
C GLU A 135 -5.29 -7.91 6.51
N VAL A 136 -4.36 -7.66 7.45
CA VAL A 136 -3.46 -6.49 7.38
C VAL A 136 -2.65 -6.50 6.09
N ARG A 137 -2.11 -7.66 5.68
CA ARG A 137 -1.42 -7.79 4.39
C ARG A 137 -2.31 -7.45 3.22
N ARG A 138 -3.53 -8.00 3.19
CA ARG A 138 -4.51 -7.74 2.13
C ARG A 138 -4.82 -6.25 2.03
N ALA A 139 -5.05 -5.59 3.16
CA ALA A 139 -5.31 -4.15 3.23
C ALA A 139 -4.15 -3.34 2.65
N ILE A 140 -2.92 -3.58 3.14
CA ILE A 140 -1.72 -2.86 2.65
C ILE A 140 -1.52 -3.05 1.14
N VAL A 141 -1.63 -4.29 0.64
CA VAL A 141 -1.51 -4.56 -0.81
C VAL A 141 -2.58 -3.79 -1.59
N THR A 142 -3.83 -3.80 -1.10
CA THR A 142 -4.95 -3.10 -1.74
C THR A 142 -4.74 -1.57 -1.71
N MET A 143 -4.16 -1.01 -0.65
CA MET A 143 -3.79 0.42 -0.57
C MET A 143 -2.79 0.74 -1.70
N VAL A 144 -1.73 -0.07 -1.84
CA VAL A 144 -0.71 0.15 -2.88
C VAL A 144 -1.26 -0.06 -4.30
N GLU A 145 -2.17 -1.03 -4.51
CA GLU A 145 -2.88 -1.20 -5.78
C GLU A 145 -3.76 0.00 -6.13
N SER A 146 -4.41 0.59 -5.12
CA SER A 146 -5.24 1.79 -5.30
C SER A 146 -4.37 3.00 -5.66
N LEU A 147 -3.21 3.15 -5.01
CA LEU A 147 -2.20 4.16 -5.37
C LEU A 147 -1.67 3.96 -6.79
N PHE A 148 -1.37 2.73 -7.20
CA PHE A 148 -0.95 2.45 -8.57
C PHE A 148 -2.02 2.82 -9.59
N SER A 149 -3.29 2.51 -9.27
CA SER A 149 -4.44 2.87 -10.10
C SER A 149 -4.58 4.39 -10.23
N LEU A 150 -4.41 5.14 -9.13
CA LEU A 150 -4.41 6.60 -9.09
C LEU A 150 -3.32 7.20 -10.01
N VAL A 151 -2.09 6.67 -9.94
CA VAL A 151 -0.98 7.07 -10.81
C VAL A 151 -1.27 6.77 -12.29
N CYS A 152 -2.02 5.71 -12.57
CA CYS A 152 -2.41 5.31 -13.93
C CYS A 152 -3.54 6.16 -14.54
N ILE A 153 -4.13 7.10 -13.81
CA ILE A 153 -5.13 8.03 -14.35
C ILE A 153 -4.42 9.10 -15.21
N PRO A 154 -4.84 9.32 -16.47
CA PRO A 154 -4.33 10.41 -17.29
C PRO A 154 -5.04 11.71 -16.90
N TRP A 155 -4.51 12.43 -15.91
CA TRP A 155 -5.15 13.64 -15.37
C TRP A 155 -5.23 14.80 -16.37
N LEU A 156 -4.37 14.77 -17.39
CA LEU A 156 -4.37 15.69 -18.52
C LEU A 156 -4.89 14.96 -19.76
N GLU A 157 -6.19 15.08 -20.03
CA GLU A 157 -6.81 14.43 -21.20
C GLU A 157 -6.70 15.30 -22.45
N ARG A 158 -6.26 14.66 -23.55
CA ARG A 158 -6.40 15.22 -24.88
C ARG A 158 -7.88 15.15 -25.25
N LYS A 159 -8.54 16.27 -25.58
CA LYS A 159 -9.84 16.21 -26.29
C LYS A 159 -9.58 15.48 -27.60
N GLN A 160 -9.85 14.18 -27.65
CA GLN A 160 -9.97 13.49 -28.93
C GLN A 160 -11.26 14.01 -29.55
N SER A 161 -11.14 14.91 -30.53
CA SER A 161 -12.23 15.05 -31.50
C SER A 161 -12.44 13.66 -32.10
N LYS A 162 -13.69 13.17 -32.05
CA LYS A 162 -14.10 11.87 -32.58
C LYS A 162 -13.44 11.65 -33.96
N ARG A 163 -12.42 10.80 -34.03
CA ARG A 163 -11.91 10.28 -35.30
C ARG A 163 -12.24 8.81 -35.37
N SER A 164 -13.29 8.56 -36.16
CA SER A 164 -13.69 7.26 -36.67
C SER A 164 -12.48 6.45 -37.13
N MET A 165 -12.46 5.17 -36.78
CA MET A 165 -11.47 4.22 -37.29
C MET A 165 -11.61 4.07 -38.80
N SER A 166 -10.65 4.58 -39.58
CA SER A 166 -10.32 3.97 -40.87
C SER A 166 -8.84 4.18 -41.20
N SER A 167 -8.21 3.02 -41.45
CA SER A 167 -6.96 2.71 -42.16
C SER A 167 -5.73 3.64 -42.12
N VAL A 168 -4.64 3.05 -41.60
CA VAL A 168 -3.29 2.88 -42.18
C VAL A 168 -2.71 3.98 -43.10
N PHE A 169 -1.44 4.34 -42.81
CA PHE A 169 -0.50 5.12 -43.62
C PHE A 169 -0.71 6.63 -43.71
N THR A 170 -0.33 7.37 -42.64
CA THR A 170 0.55 8.54 -42.80
C THR A 170 1.28 8.83 -41.49
N LYS A 171 2.56 8.50 -41.45
CA LYS A 171 3.51 9.14 -40.54
C LYS A 171 3.77 10.52 -41.16
N ARG A 172 3.70 11.58 -40.34
CA ARG A 172 4.16 12.98 -40.57
C ARG A 172 3.03 14.00 -40.85
N PHE A 173 3.06 15.06 -40.03
CA PHE A 173 2.21 16.27 -40.01
C PHE A 173 0.84 16.17 -39.33
N CYS A 174 0.85 16.24 -38.00
CA CYS A 174 -0.20 16.95 -37.25
C CYS A 174 0.48 18.04 -36.41
N CYS A 175 0.99 19.06 -37.10
CA CYS A 175 1.16 20.38 -36.52
C CYS A 175 0.05 21.24 -37.12
N LEU A 176 -1.10 21.29 -36.46
CA LEU A 176 -2.01 22.42 -36.57
C LEU A 176 -2.90 22.44 -35.33
N ASP A 177 -2.52 23.32 -34.42
CA ASP A 177 -3.32 23.88 -33.32
C ASP A 177 -3.81 22.92 -32.22
N ASP A 178 -2.84 22.29 -31.54
CA ASP A 178 -3.06 21.62 -30.25
C ASP A 178 -3.13 22.68 -29.14
N VAL A 179 -4.21 23.46 -29.10
CA VAL A 179 -4.47 24.35 -27.96
C VAL A 179 -4.93 23.49 -26.80
N TRP A 180 -3.97 23.05 -25.99
CA TRP A 180 -4.27 22.54 -24.66
C TRP A 180 -4.86 23.68 -23.84
N ASP A 181 -6.12 23.52 -23.48
CA ASP A 181 -6.89 24.51 -22.76
C ASP A 181 -6.28 24.72 -21.37
N GLU A 182 -6.06 25.98 -20.98
CA GLU A 182 -5.59 26.37 -19.64
C GLU A 182 -6.52 25.80 -18.55
N VAL A 183 -7.80 25.65 -18.88
CA VAL A 183 -8.81 24.98 -18.04
C VAL A 183 -8.47 23.50 -17.78
N ALA A 184 -7.94 22.77 -18.77
CA ALA A 184 -7.56 21.36 -18.62
C ALA A 184 -6.32 21.20 -17.72
N VAL A 185 -5.36 22.13 -17.83
CA VAL A 185 -4.20 22.18 -16.93
C VAL A 185 -4.63 22.48 -15.50
N GLN A 186 -5.53 23.44 -15.32
CA GLN A 186 -6.05 23.79 -14.00
C GLN A 186 -6.82 22.64 -13.37
N SER A 187 -7.68 21.96 -14.15
CA SER A 187 -8.38 20.75 -13.70
C SER A 187 -7.42 19.64 -13.28
N ALA A 188 -6.37 19.39 -14.07
CA ALA A 188 -5.34 18.41 -13.71
C ALA A 188 -4.61 18.80 -12.42
N SER A 189 -4.29 20.08 -12.20
CA SER A 189 -3.69 20.57 -10.96
C SER A 189 -4.58 20.33 -9.74
N THR A 190 -5.87 20.69 -9.80
CA THR A 190 -6.82 20.45 -8.72
C THR A 190 -6.96 18.96 -8.40
N ARG A 191 -6.98 18.11 -9.42
CA ARG A 191 -7.05 16.65 -9.22
C ARG A 191 -5.76 16.08 -8.62
N LEU A 192 -4.59 16.63 -8.96
CA LEU A 192 -3.32 16.27 -8.31
C LEU A 192 -3.29 16.67 -6.84
N GLU A 193 -3.86 17.82 -6.48
CA GLU A 193 -3.99 18.26 -5.08
C GLU A 193 -4.86 17.30 -4.27
N ALA A 194 -6.04 16.95 -4.80
CA ALA A 194 -6.90 15.96 -4.18
C ALA A 194 -6.20 14.60 -4.03
N ALA A 195 -5.42 14.19 -5.04
CA ALA A 195 -4.63 12.97 -4.99
C ALA A 195 -3.52 13.03 -3.92
N GLN A 196 -2.87 14.18 -3.72
CA GLN A 196 -1.85 14.35 -2.66
C GLN A 196 -2.47 14.19 -1.27
N ILE A 197 -3.63 14.83 -1.02
CA ILE A 197 -4.34 14.71 0.26
C ILE A 197 -4.72 13.25 0.53
N ALA A 198 -5.29 12.55 -0.46
CA ALA A 198 -5.64 11.14 -0.32
C ALA A 198 -4.42 10.24 -0.04
N VAL A 199 -3.24 10.56 -0.63
CA VAL A 199 -1.99 9.83 -0.34
C VAL A 199 -1.53 10.09 1.10
N GLU A 200 -1.62 11.32 1.59
CA GLU A 200 -1.25 11.67 2.98
C GLU A 200 -2.15 10.95 3.99
N GLU A 201 -3.46 10.87 3.75
CA GLU A 201 -4.38 10.08 4.58
C GLU A 201 -4.01 8.59 4.61
N LEU A 202 -3.64 8.01 3.46
CA LEU A 202 -3.18 6.63 3.39
C LEU A 202 -1.83 6.42 4.10
N GLU A 203 -0.90 7.40 4.06
CA GLU A 203 0.35 7.38 4.81
C GLU A 203 0.11 7.33 6.32
N ILE A 204 -0.86 8.12 6.80
CA ILE A 204 -1.26 8.15 8.21
C ILE A 204 -1.79 6.79 8.65
N GLU A 205 -2.74 6.22 7.90
CA GLU A 205 -3.33 4.93 8.23
C GLU A 205 -2.31 3.78 8.17
N LEU A 206 -1.42 3.77 7.18
CA LEU A 206 -0.31 2.83 7.13
C LEU A 206 0.63 2.98 8.34
N GLY A 207 0.85 4.22 8.79
CA GLY A 207 1.59 4.52 10.02
C GLY A 207 0.92 3.94 11.27
N CYS A 208 -0.41 4.02 11.36
CA CYS A 208 -1.19 3.41 12.43
C CYS A 208 -1.07 1.88 12.42
N ILE A 209 -1.25 1.26 11.25
CA ILE A 209 -1.09 -0.20 11.06
C ILE A 209 0.31 -0.65 11.49
N PHE A 210 1.36 0.07 11.08
CA PHE A 210 2.73 -0.24 11.42
C PHE A 210 2.99 -0.20 12.94
N ARG A 211 2.47 0.81 13.65
CA ARG A 211 2.61 0.88 15.12
C ARG A 211 1.94 -0.31 15.82
N ARG A 212 0.75 -0.71 15.36
CA ARG A 212 0.04 -1.89 15.90
C ARG A 212 0.80 -3.19 15.63
N LEU A 213 1.41 -3.33 14.45
CA LEU A 213 2.27 -4.49 14.12
C LEU A 213 3.52 -4.56 15.02
N ILE A 214 4.13 -3.41 15.34
CA ILE A 214 5.23 -3.37 16.31
C ILE A 214 4.74 -3.89 17.67
N GLN A 215 3.57 -3.45 18.14
CA GLN A 215 3.00 -3.95 19.38
C GLN A 215 2.80 -5.47 19.32
N THR A 216 2.14 -6.00 18.28
CA THR A 216 1.96 -7.45 18.09
C THR A 216 3.29 -8.20 18.22
N ARG A 217 4.33 -7.69 17.57
CA ARG A 217 5.67 -8.28 17.62
C ARG A 217 6.27 -8.25 19.01
N VAL A 218 6.19 -7.11 19.72
CA VAL A 218 6.69 -6.99 21.09
C VAL A 218 5.99 -8.00 22.00
N SER A 219 4.66 -8.12 21.91
CA SER A 219 3.89 -9.08 22.70
C SER A 219 4.31 -10.53 22.43
N LEU A 220 4.48 -10.90 21.15
CA LEU A 220 4.97 -12.24 20.75
C LEU A 220 6.38 -12.51 21.29
N LEU A 221 7.31 -11.55 21.17
CA LEU A 221 8.67 -11.68 21.69
C LEU A 221 8.71 -11.81 23.22
N ASN A 222 7.84 -11.08 23.92
CA ASN A 222 7.71 -11.19 25.38
C ASN A 222 7.20 -12.57 25.80
N ILE A 223 6.27 -13.17 25.05
CA ILE A 223 5.79 -14.54 25.29
C ILE A 223 6.93 -15.55 25.08
N ILE A 224 7.69 -15.43 23.98
CA ILE A 224 8.84 -16.30 23.70
C ILE A 224 9.90 -16.18 24.81
N THR A 225 10.21 -14.96 25.24
CA THR A 225 11.26 -14.68 26.24
C THR A 225 10.85 -15.16 27.64
N ALA A 226 9.57 -14.98 28.03
CA ALA A 226 9.07 -15.45 29.32
C ALA A 226 9.19 -16.98 29.49
N LYS A 227 9.17 -17.73 28.39
CA LYS A 227 9.42 -19.17 28.40
C LYS A 227 10.89 -19.54 28.66
N MET A 228 11.84 -18.69 28.27
CA MET A 228 13.28 -18.94 28.38
C MET A 228 13.88 -18.59 29.75
N SER A 229 13.12 -17.99 30.66
CA SER A 229 13.59 -17.66 32.01
C SER A 229 13.27 -18.82 32.95
N PRO A 230 14.26 -19.63 33.38
CA PRO A 230 13.99 -20.69 34.36
C PRO A 230 13.71 -20.03 35.70
N VAL A 231 12.58 -20.36 36.31
CA VAL A 231 12.33 -20.18 37.75
C VAL A 231 12.84 -21.41 38.47
#